data_AF-A0A1M6LVB5-F1
#
_entry.id   AF-A0A1M6LVB5-F1
#
_cell.length_a   1.000
_cell.length_b   1.000
_cell.length_c   1.000
_cell.angle_alpha   90.00
_cell.angle_beta   90.00
_cell.angle_gamma   90.00
#
_symmetry.space_group_name_H-M   'P 1'
#
loop_
_entity.id
_entity.type
_entity.pdbx_description
1 polymer ?
#
loop_
_entity_poly.entity_id
_entity_poly.type
_entity_poly.pdbx_seq_one_letter_code
_entity_poly.pdbx_strand_id
1 'polypeptide(L)'
;MTSAPRLSAPPGRLPNAAFPCAMPRSAPPTRAGSPTRRRQSRVARAALASTLVISLGFMAAGCATADEPELASQPNPSPAQLPQNIRPVSLVSPGTTIRARPAVLRRTDLDSPRAACLDAVRQAELAHNIPEGLMVAISLAESGLHAHAMNIGGRAYYPDTPEEARRIYRAAPARSYVMAGCVQVNARVHARNSDWPLDPWRSADWGAGYLRQHYETYGNWADAIRRWNGAGNDKLACRVQAKLQVTNPDSDVLDNVRCGNTAIARERRNGAALLEIAEAAE
;
A
#
# COMPACT_ATOMS: atom_id res chain seq x y z
N MET A 1 -13.92 -37.10 41.99
CA MET A 1 -12.86 -37.62 41.09
C MET A 1 -13.57 -37.93 39.77
N THR A 2 -13.34 -37.34 38.61
CA THR A 2 -12.24 -36.50 38.13
C THR A 2 -12.73 -35.80 36.82
N SER A 3 -12.65 -34.48 36.80
CA SER A 3 -12.22 -33.56 35.72
C SER A 3 -12.71 -33.69 34.26
N ALA A 4 -13.33 -32.60 33.78
CA ALA A 4 -13.44 -32.21 32.37
C ALA A 4 -12.09 -31.70 31.80
N PRO A 5 -11.85 -31.76 30.47
CA PRO A 5 -10.73 -31.05 29.84
C PRO A 5 -11.11 -29.63 29.40
N ARG A 6 -10.12 -28.75 29.50
CA ARG A 6 -10.17 -27.29 29.38
C ARG A 6 -10.07 -26.81 27.93
N LEU A 7 -10.72 -25.68 27.66
CA LEU A 7 -10.34 -24.76 26.58
C LEU A 7 -8.94 -24.18 26.85
N SER A 8 -8.11 -24.08 25.81
CA SER A 8 -6.88 -23.27 25.79
C SER A 8 -7.05 -22.10 24.81
N ALA A 9 -6.66 -20.90 25.25
CA ALA A 9 -6.71 -19.62 24.54
C ALA A 9 -5.42 -19.35 23.69
N PRO A 10 -5.34 -18.27 22.88
CA PRO A 10 -4.38 -18.02 21.78
C PRO A 10 -3.21 -17.07 22.20
N PRO A 11 -2.49 -16.35 21.30
CA PRO A 11 -1.78 -16.69 20.05
C PRO A 11 -0.25 -16.42 20.14
N GLY A 12 0.55 -17.01 19.25
CA GLY A 12 1.96 -16.65 19.08
C GLY A 12 2.15 -15.43 18.18
N ARG A 13 2.88 -14.41 18.68
CA ARG A 13 3.42 -13.28 17.91
C ARG A 13 4.32 -13.79 16.77
N LEU A 14 4.15 -13.25 15.57
CA LEU A 14 5.18 -13.31 14.52
C LEU A 14 5.80 -11.90 14.33
N PRO A 15 7.12 -11.81 14.13
CA PRO A 15 7.84 -10.53 14.09
C PRO A 15 7.63 -9.78 12.76
N ASN A 16 7.66 -8.44 12.87
CA ASN A 16 7.71 -7.49 11.76
C ASN A 16 8.90 -7.78 10.83
N ALA A 17 8.64 -8.26 9.62
CA ALA A 17 9.63 -8.30 8.54
C ALA A 17 9.42 -7.08 7.63
N ALA A 18 10.20 -6.03 7.85
CA ALA A 18 10.38 -4.95 6.90
C ALA A 18 11.19 -5.48 5.71
N PHE A 19 10.57 -5.57 4.53
CA PHE A 19 11.26 -5.92 3.28
C PHE A 19 11.48 -4.65 2.43
N PRO A 20 12.74 -4.28 2.11
CA PRO A 20 13.00 -3.17 1.22
C PRO A 20 12.80 -3.59 -0.24
N CYS A 21 11.85 -2.97 -0.93
CA CYS A 21 11.73 -3.07 -2.39
C CYS A 21 12.81 -2.21 -3.08
N ALA A 22 13.89 -2.86 -3.54
CA ALA A 22 14.79 -2.31 -4.55
C ALA A 22 14.41 -2.89 -5.92
N MET A 23 14.00 -2.04 -6.87
CA MET A 23 13.77 -2.39 -8.27
C MET A 23 15.11 -2.45 -9.01
N PRO A 24 15.42 -3.49 -9.81
CA PRO A 24 16.55 -3.46 -10.73
C PRO A 24 16.21 -2.65 -11.99
N ARG A 25 17.15 -1.80 -12.43
CA ARG A 25 17.09 -1.09 -13.71
C ARG A 25 17.44 -2.06 -14.85
N SER A 26 16.59 -2.17 -15.86
CA SER A 26 16.89 -2.87 -17.11
C SER A 26 17.57 -1.92 -18.11
N ALA A 27 18.70 -2.33 -18.66
CA ALA A 27 19.38 -1.66 -19.77
C ALA A 27 18.68 -1.95 -21.11
N PRO A 28 18.74 -1.05 -22.11
CA PRO A 28 18.11 -1.26 -23.42
C PRO A 28 18.92 -2.21 -24.32
N PRO A 29 18.28 -2.91 -25.28
CA PRO A 29 18.96 -3.80 -26.20
C PRO A 29 19.72 -3.02 -27.29
N THR A 30 20.95 -3.45 -27.55
CA THR A 30 21.80 -3.00 -28.66
C THR A 30 21.34 -3.63 -29.97
N ARG A 31 21.14 -2.78 -31.00
CA ARG A 31 20.78 -3.17 -32.37
C ARG A 31 22.07 -3.47 -33.14
N ALA A 32 22.26 -4.71 -33.60
CA ALA A 32 23.39 -5.11 -34.42
C ALA A 32 23.08 -4.89 -35.91
N GLY A 33 23.89 -4.07 -36.56
CA GLY A 33 24.04 -4.00 -38.02
C GLY A 33 25.54 -4.08 -38.35
N SER A 34 25.88 -4.82 -39.39
CA SER A 34 27.23 -5.04 -39.95
C SER A 34 27.15 -4.86 -41.48
N PRO A 35 28.25 -4.76 -42.25
CA PRO A 35 29.61 -4.29 -41.93
C PRO A 35 30.19 -3.34 -43.02
N THR A 36 31.21 -2.52 -42.70
CA THR A 36 32.22 -2.09 -43.70
C THR A 36 33.57 -1.71 -43.10
N ARG A 37 34.59 -2.48 -43.53
CA ARG A 37 36.01 -2.19 -43.86
C ARG A 37 36.94 -1.33 -42.95
N ARG A 38 38.04 -2.02 -42.59
CA ARG A 38 39.48 -1.65 -42.61
C ARG A 38 39.93 -0.34 -41.92
N ARG A 39 40.78 -0.49 -40.90
CA ARG A 39 42.26 -0.38 -41.04
C ARG A 39 42.97 -0.84 -39.77
N GLN A 40 44.13 -1.46 -39.97
CA GLN A 40 45.05 -1.96 -38.96
C GLN A 40 45.89 -0.81 -38.37
N SER A 41 46.17 -0.88 -37.07
CA SER A 41 47.46 -0.45 -36.51
C SER A 41 47.66 -1.08 -35.13
N ARG A 42 48.68 -1.94 -35.06
CA ARG A 42 49.25 -2.51 -33.84
C ARG A 42 50.03 -1.42 -33.11
N VAL A 43 49.84 -1.29 -31.80
CA VAL A 43 50.94 -1.01 -30.87
C VAL A 43 50.65 -1.71 -29.54
N ALA A 44 51.51 -2.66 -29.20
CA ALA A 44 51.54 -3.34 -27.91
C ALA A 44 52.37 -2.52 -26.91
N ARG A 45 51.94 -2.51 -25.63
CA ARG A 45 52.76 -2.29 -24.42
C ARG A 45 51.92 -2.77 -23.23
N ALA A 46 52.16 -3.98 -22.76
CA ALA A 46 53.05 -4.32 -21.64
C ALA A 46 52.38 -4.03 -20.29
N ALA A 47 51.88 -5.13 -19.70
CA ALA A 47 51.31 -5.20 -18.37
C ALA A 47 52.44 -5.12 -17.32
N LEU A 48 52.22 -4.32 -16.27
CA LEU A 48 52.93 -4.44 -15.00
C LEU A 48 51.90 -4.70 -13.93
N ALA A 49 51.97 -5.91 -13.38
CA ALA A 49 51.29 -6.31 -12.16
C ALA A 49 51.94 -5.57 -10.98
N SER A 50 51.11 -5.03 -10.10
CA SER A 50 51.54 -4.62 -8.77
C SER A 50 50.49 -5.07 -7.77
N THR A 51 50.83 -6.17 -7.13
CA THR A 51 50.16 -6.78 -5.99
C THR A 51 50.33 -5.84 -4.80
N LEU A 52 49.24 -5.18 -4.39
CA LEU A 52 49.19 -4.50 -3.09
C LEU A 52 48.28 -5.32 -2.18
N VAL A 53 48.92 -6.12 -1.32
CA VAL A 53 48.29 -6.81 -0.20
C VAL A 53 48.02 -5.76 0.87
N ILE A 54 46.78 -5.28 0.95
CA ILE A 54 46.32 -4.50 2.11
C ILE A 54 45.66 -5.47 3.09
N SER A 55 46.43 -5.84 4.10
CA SER A 55 45.94 -6.49 5.31
C SER A 55 45.09 -5.50 6.10
N LEU A 56 43.77 -5.54 5.91
CA LEU A 56 42.82 -4.91 6.83
C LEU A 56 42.45 -5.93 7.89
N GLY A 57 43.00 -5.73 9.09
CA GLY A 57 42.69 -6.50 10.28
C GLY A 57 41.21 -6.45 10.59
N PHE A 58 40.62 -7.64 10.74
CA PHE A 58 39.34 -7.84 11.40
C PHE A 58 39.50 -7.46 12.88
N MET A 59 39.11 -6.25 13.26
CA MET A 59 38.73 -5.98 14.64
C MET A 59 37.26 -6.39 14.81
N ALA A 60 37.07 -7.50 15.51
CA ALA A 60 35.80 -7.93 16.04
C ALA A 60 35.33 -6.90 17.08
N ALA A 61 34.41 -6.02 16.68
CA ALA A 61 33.64 -5.23 17.62
C ALA A 61 32.63 -6.19 18.28
N GLY A 62 32.85 -6.47 19.57
CA GLY A 62 31.95 -7.26 20.39
C GLY A 62 30.56 -6.63 20.45
N CYS A 63 29.55 -7.45 20.25
CA CYS A 63 28.17 -7.11 20.59
C CYS A 63 28.09 -6.97 22.12
N ALA A 64 28.00 -5.74 22.61
CA ALA A 64 27.51 -5.48 23.96
C ALA A 64 26.01 -5.79 23.97
N THR A 65 25.63 -6.80 24.75
CA THR A 65 24.24 -7.08 25.11
C THR A 65 23.78 -5.99 26.06
N ALA A 66 22.91 -5.11 25.59
CA ALA A 66 22.15 -4.24 26.48
C ALA A 66 21.08 -5.10 27.16
N ASP A 67 21.18 -5.21 28.49
CA ASP A 67 20.18 -5.80 29.37
C ASP A 67 18.85 -5.04 29.21
N GLU A 68 17.82 -5.72 28.70
CA GLU A 68 16.44 -5.27 28.77
C GLU A 68 15.94 -5.46 30.22
N PRO A 69 15.38 -4.42 30.87
CA PRO A 69 14.75 -4.61 32.17
C PRO A 69 13.48 -5.45 32.00
N GLU A 70 13.46 -6.57 32.72
CA GLU A 70 12.34 -7.50 32.88
C GLU A 70 11.09 -6.75 33.37
N LEU A 71 10.19 -6.41 32.45
CA LEU A 71 8.88 -5.86 32.79
C LEU A 71 8.03 -7.00 33.36
N ALA A 72 8.07 -7.11 34.69
CA ALA A 72 7.28 -8.02 35.49
C ALA A 72 5.84 -8.08 35.00
N SER A 73 5.40 -9.29 34.65
CA SER A 73 4.01 -9.58 34.29
C SER A 73 3.13 -9.34 35.52
N GLN A 74 2.33 -8.28 35.49
CA GLN A 74 1.33 -8.06 36.54
C GLN A 74 0.25 -9.15 36.48
N PRO A 75 -0.20 -9.69 37.63
CA PRO A 75 -1.29 -10.66 37.65
C PRO A 75 -2.59 -10.00 37.19
N ASN A 76 -3.35 -10.71 36.35
CA ASN A 76 -4.71 -10.34 35.97
C ASN A 76 -5.54 -10.08 37.23
N PRO A 77 -6.28 -8.96 37.32
CA PRO A 77 -7.21 -8.77 38.43
C PRO A 77 -8.30 -9.84 38.35
N SER A 78 -8.54 -10.52 39.47
CA SER A 78 -9.73 -11.35 39.67
C SER A 78 -10.99 -10.56 39.35
N PRO A 79 -12.05 -11.20 38.81
CA PRO A 79 -13.30 -10.52 38.53
C PRO A 79 -13.93 -10.06 39.85
N ALA A 80 -13.79 -8.77 40.13
CA ALA A 80 -14.54 -8.12 41.19
C ALA A 80 -16.03 -8.22 40.84
N GLN A 81 -16.81 -8.79 41.75
CA GLN A 81 -18.26 -8.89 41.67
C GLN A 81 -18.85 -7.48 41.53
N LEU A 82 -19.53 -7.23 40.41
CA LEU A 82 -20.31 -6.01 40.21
C LEU A 82 -21.44 -5.95 41.25
N PRO A 83 -21.65 -4.80 41.92
CA PRO A 83 -22.81 -4.63 42.78
C PRO A 83 -24.09 -4.65 41.92
N GLN A 84 -24.99 -5.60 42.20
CA GLN A 84 -26.25 -5.82 41.48
C GLN A 84 -27.35 -4.79 41.80
N ASN A 85 -27.01 -3.52 41.96
CA ASN A 85 -28.02 -2.51 42.26
C ASN A 85 -27.71 -1.17 41.58
N ILE A 86 -27.82 -1.17 40.25
CA ILE A 86 -27.96 0.06 39.46
C ILE A 86 -29.41 0.12 39.01
N ARG A 87 -30.19 1.01 39.63
CA ARG A 87 -31.52 1.37 39.14
C ARG A 87 -31.39 1.94 37.72
N PRO A 88 -32.25 1.57 36.77
CA PRO A 88 -32.18 2.14 35.44
C PRO A 88 -32.55 3.62 35.51
N VAL A 89 -31.55 4.49 35.37
CA VAL A 89 -31.79 5.88 35.00
C VAL A 89 -32.10 5.87 33.50
N SER A 90 -33.38 5.90 33.15
CA SER A 90 -33.82 6.17 31.78
C SER A 90 -33.48 7.62 31.42
N LEU A 91 -32.27 7.84 30.95
CA LEU A 91 -31.93 8.99 30.12
C LEU A 91 -32.26 8.63 28.67
N VAL A 92 -33.55 8.64 28.34
CA VAL A 92 -33.99 8.70 26.95
C VAL A 92 -33.86 10.16 26.54
N SER A 93 -32.73 10.53 25.96
CA SER A 93 -32.64 11.74 25.15
C SER A 93 -33.26 11.44 23.78
N PRO A 94 -34.40 12.03 23.41
CA PRO A 94 -34.87 11.96 22.04
C PRO A 94 -34.00 12.90 21.20
N GLY A 95 -33.26 12.38 20.21
CA GLY A 95 -32.73 13.24 19.15
C GLY A 95 -31.40 12.88 18.50
N THR A 96 -30.61 11.93 18.99
CA THR A 96 -29.39 11.54 18.26
C THR A 96 -29.72 10.43 17.27
N THR A 97 -30.25 10.78 16.11
CA THR A 97 -30.19 9.90 14.94
C THR A 97 -28.71 9.63 14.64
N ILE A 98 -28.22 8.43 14.96
CA ILE A 98 -26.95 7.94 14.43
C ILE A 98 -27.11 7.92 12.92
N ARG A 99 -26.57 8.92 12.22
CA ARG A 99 -26.56 8.95 10.76
C ARG A 99 -25.71 7.76 10.31
N ALA A 100 -26.35 6.72 9.82
CA ALA A 100 -25.65 5.58 9.22
C ALA A 100 -24.71 6.10 8.14
N ARG A 101 -23.47 5.62 8.13
CA ARG A 101 -22.48 6.01 7.11
C ARG A 101 -23.04 5.59 5.75
N PRO A 102 -23.00 6.46 4.72
CA PRO A 102 -23.47 6.08 3.40
C PRO A 102 -22.62 4.89 2.93
N ALA A 103 -23.29 3.79 2.57
CA ALA A 103 -22.61 2.66 1.97
C ALA A 103 -22.06 3.06 0.61
N VAL A 104 -20.89 2.52 0.23
CA VAL A 104 -20.41 2.58 -1.14
C VAL A 104 -21.42 1.83 -2.02
N LEU A 105 -22.17 2.57 -2.84
CA LEU A 105 -23.20 2.05 -3.73
C LEU A 105 -22.55 1.49 -5.00
N ARG A 106 -22.82 0.21 -5.28
CA ARG A 106 -22.31 -0.44 -6.48
C ARG A 106 -23.08 0.03 -7.71
N ARG A 107 -22.36 0.63 -8.66
CA ARG A 107 -22.83 0.90 -10.03
C ARG A 107 -22.49 -0.28 -10.95
N THR A 108 -23.26 -0.45 -12.01
CA THR A 108 -23.08 -1.56 -12.98
C THR A 108 -23.04 -1.09 -14.42
N ASP A 109 -23.24 0.20 -14.63
CA ASP A 109 -23.31 0.95 -15.87
C ASP A 109 -21.96 1.60 -16.24
N LEU A 110 -20.87 1.24 -15.56
CA LEU A 110 -19.55 1.82 -15.80
C LEU A 110 -18.79 1.01 -16.86
N ASP A 111 -18.45 1.67 -17.95
CA ASP A 111 -17.98 1.03 -19.18
C ASP A 111 -16.47 0.78 -19.23
N SER A 112 -15.73 1.05 -18.15
CA SER A 112 -14.31 0.72 -18.05
C SER A 112 -13.84 0.40 -16.62
N PRO A 113 -12.76 -0.40 -16.47
CA PRO A 113 -12.11 -0.61 -15.17
C PRO A 113 -11.63 0.68 -14.50
N ARG A 114 -11.40 1.74 -15.28
CA ARG A 114 -10.96 3.03 -14.76
C ARG A 114 -12.09 3.84 -14.16
N ALA A 115 -13.19 3.96 -14.88
CA ALA A 115 -14.41 4.59 -14.39
C ALA A 115 -14.94 3.86 -13.15
N ALA A 116 -14.97 2.52 -13.17
CA ALA A 116 -15.36 1.71 -12.01
C ALA A 116 -14.52 1.99 -10.76
N CYS A 117 -13.22 2.21 -10.93
CA CYS A 117 -12.36 2.54 -9.82
C CYS A 117 -12.56 3.97 -9.31
N LEU A 118 -12.67 4.93 -10.24
CA LEU A 118 -12.86 6.35 -9.94
C LEU A 118 -14.15 6.57 -9.14
N ASP A 119 -15.26 6.01 -9.60
CA ASP A 119 -16.54 6.04 -8.91
C ASP A 119 -16.44 5.42 -7.50
N ALA A 120 -15.87 4.21 -7.41
CA ALA A 120 -15.72 3.51 -6.14
C ALA A 120 -14.91 4.31 -5.09
N VAL A 121 -13.82 4.96 -5.50
CA VAL A 121 -12.96 5.70 -4.57
C VAL A 121 -13.54 7.05 -4.18
N ARG A 122 -14.27 7.75 -5.07
CA ARG A 122 -15.04 8.94 -4.74
C ARG A 122 -16.12 8.64 -3.69
N GLN A 123 -16.84 7.54 -3.88
CA GLN A 123 -17.83 7.10 -2.90
C GLN A 123 -17.20 6.70 -1.55
N ALA A 124 -16.03 6.04 -1.58
CA ALA A 124 -15.31 5.67 -0.38
C ALA A 124 -14.78 6.89 0.40
N GLU A 125 -14.40 7.98 -0.28
CA GLU A 125 -14.03 9.23 0.39
C GLU A 125 -15.16 9.76 1.27
N LEU A 126 -16.37 9.85 0.69
CA LEU A 126 -17.58 10.29 1.39
C LEU A 126 -17.93 9.35 2.55
N ALA A 127 -17.87 8.03 2.33
CA ALA A 127 -18.22 7.03 3.33
C ALA A 127 -17.26 7.02 4.54
N HIS A 128 -16.00 7.40 4.34
CA HIS A 128 -14.94 7.33 5.36
C HIS A 128 -14.41 8.68 5.85
N ASN A 129 -15.05 9.78 5.46
CA ASN A 129 -14.60 11.14 5.79
C ASN A 129 -13.12 11.33 5.43
N ILE A 130 -12.74 10.84 4.25
CA ILE A 130 -11.43 11.12 3.66
C ILE A 130 -11.55 12.43 2.89
N PRO A 131 -10.56 13.33 2.94
CA PRO A 131 -10.57 14.55 2.16
C PRO A 131 -10.84 14.28 0.68
N GLU A 132 -11.65 15.14 0.08
CA GLU A 132 -12.03 15.07 -1.32
C GLU A 132 -10.79 14.99 -2.23
N GLY A 133 -10.80 14.02 -3.14
CA GLY A 133 -9.74 13.80 -4.12
C GLY A 133 -8.52 13.06 -3.59
N LEU A 134 -8.42 12.78 -2.28
CA LEU A 134 -7.25 12.10 -1.71
C LEU A 134 -7.20 10.60 -2.03
N MET A 135 -8.31 9.86 -1.94
CA MET A 135 -8.35 8.45 -2.39
C MET A 135 -8.26 8.35 -3.91
N VAL A 136 -8.79 9.32 -4.67
CA VAL A 136 -8.55 9.39 -6.12
C VAL A 136 -7.05 9.51 -6.40
N ALA A 137 -6.36 10.43 -5.71
CA ALA A 137 -4.91 10.62 -5.85
C ALA A 137 -4.09 9.38 -5.44
N ILE A 138 -4.49 8.69 -4.36
CA ILE A 138 -3.90 7.41 -3.94
C ILE A 138 -4.07 6.36 -5.03
N SER A 139 -5.28 6.20 -5.55
CA SER A 139 -5.59 5.17 -6.56
C SER A 139 -4.90 5.45 -7.91
N LEU A 140 -4.73 6.73 -8.27
CA LEU A 140 -3.87 7.13 -9.39
C LEU A 140 -2.40 6.73 -9.17
N ALA A 141 -1.87 6.90 -7.96
CA ALA A 141 -0.48 6.58 -7.64
C ALA A 141 -0.21 5.06 -7.52
N GLU A 142 -1.22 4.29 -7.13
CA GLU A 142 -1.14 2.85 -6.90
C GLU A 142 -1.41 2.04 -8.18
N SER A 143 -2.55 2.26 -8.82
CA SER A 143 -3.02 1.45 -9.95
C SER A 143 -3.23 2.24 -11.25
N GLY A 144 -3.14 3.57 -11.20
CA GLY A 144 -3.58 4.42 -12.29
C GLY A 144 -5.10 4.38 -12.47
N LEU A 145 -5.83 4.31 -11.35
CA LEU A 145 -7.29 4.10 -11.27
C LEU A 145 -7.77 2.79 -11.89
N HIS A 146 -6.96 1.75 -12.04
CA HIS A 146 -7.43 0.54 -12.73
C HIS A 146 -8.01 -0.50 -11.74
N ALA A 147 -9.32 -0.76 -11.81
CA ALA A 147 -10.07 -1.61 -10.87
C ALA A 147 -9.46 -3.01 -10.66
N HIS A 148 -8.87 -3.59 -11.70
CA HIS A 148 -8.31 -4.94 -11.67
C HIS A 148 -6.79 -4.99 -11.76
N ALA A 149 -6.09 -3.87 -11.53
CA ALA A 149 -4.62 -3.85 -11.60
C ALA A 149 -4.01 -4.87 -10.64
N MET A 150 -2.97 -5.56 -11.08
CA MET A 150 -2.22 -6.46 -10.22
C MET A 150 -0.73 -6.28 -10.41
N ASN A 151 0.00 -6.34 -9.31
CA ASN A 151 1.43 -6.57 -9.29
C ASN A 151 1.70 -7.94 -8.63
N ILE A 152 2.13 -8.90 -9.43
CA ILE A 152 2.44 -10.27 -8.99
C ILE A 152 3.94 -10.47 -9.11
N GLY A 153 4.63 -10.51 -7.96
CA GLY A 153 6.07 -10.72 -7.90
C GLY A 153 6.91 -9.70 -8.69
N GLY A 154 6.42 -8.47 -8.88
CA GLY A 154 7.09 -7.41 -9.63
C GLY A 154 6.58 -7.20 -11.05
N ARG A 155 5.71 -8.09 -11.56
CA ARG A 155 5.10 -7.94 -12.89
C ARG A 155 3.72 -7.32 -12.79
N ALA A 156 3.49 -6.27 -13.56
CA ALA A 156 2.20 -5.58 -13.65
C ALA A 156 1.25 -6.24 -14.66
N TYR A 157 -0.04 -6.23 -14.34
CA TYR A 157 -1.13 -6.73 -15.17
C TYR A 157 -2.32 -5.76 -15.07
N TYR A 158 -2.98 -5.52 -16.21
CA TYR A 158 -4.13 -4.61 -16.34
C TYR A 158 -5.22 -5.26 -17.19
N PRO A 159 -5.92 -6.27 -16.65
CA PRO A 159 -6.96 -6.99 -17.38
C PRO A 159 -8.26 -6.20 -17.45
N ASP A 160 -8.86 -6.11 -18.64
CA ASP A 160 -10.07 -5.31 -18.85
C ASP A 160 -11.33 -5.92 -18.23
N THR A 161 -11.33 -7.23 -17.97
CA THR A 161 -12.50 -7.96 -17.44
C THR A 161 -12.24 -8.58 -16.07
N PRO A 162 -13.26 -8.66 -15.20
CA PRO A 162 -13.16 -9.37 -13.93
C PRO A 162 -12.74 -10.84 -14.11
N GLU A 163 -13.22 -11.51 -15.16
CA GLU A 163 -12.95 -12.93 -15.41
C GLU A 163 -11.48 -13.17 -15.70
N GLU A 164 -10.87 -12.35 -16.56
CA GLU A 164 -9.44 -12.40 -16.83
C GLU A 164 -8.64 -12.05 -15.57
N ALA A 165 -9.06 -11.02 -14.84
CA ALA A 165 -8.40 -10.64 -13.59
C ALA A 165 -8.33 -11.80 -12.59
N ARG A 166 -9.46 -12.49 -12.38
CA ARG A 166 -9.54 -13.64 -11.49
C ARG A 166 -8.73 -14.84 -12.00
N ARG A 167 -8.66 -15.04 -13.32
CA ARG A 167 -7.83 -16.10 -13.92
C ARG A 167 -6.35 -15.85 -13.64
N ILE A 168 -5.85 -14.65 -13.91
CA ILE A 168 -4.47 -14.26 -13.62
C ILE A 168 -4.18 -14.36 -12.12
N TYR A 169 -5.09 -13.86 -11.26
CA TYR A 169 -4.95 -13.89 -9.81
C TYR A 169 -4.84 -15.32 -9.26
N ARG A 170 -5.70 -16.25 -9.71
CA ARG A 170 -5.65 -17.66 -9.29
C ARG A 170 -4.40 -18.37 -9.77
N ALA A 171 -3.84 -17.97 -10.91
CA ALA A 171 -2.59 -18.52 -11.43
C ALA A 171 -1.33 -17.97 -10.74
N ALA A 172 -1.46 -16.98 -9.84
CA ALA A 172 -0.32 -16.36 -9.18
C ALA A 172 0.45 -17.36 -8.29
N PRO A 173 1.77 -17.52 -8.46
CA PRO A 173 2.57 -18.46 -7.67
C PRO A 173 2.41 -18.20 -6.16
N ALA A 174 2.25 -19.27 -5.36
CA ALA A 174 1.97 -19.16 -3.93
C ALA A 174 3.01 -18.30 -3.16
N ARG A 175 4.28 -18.37 -3.56
CA ARG A 175 5.40 -17.62 -2.96
C ARG A 175 5.55 -16.17 -3.44
N SER A 176 4.76 -15.74 -4.43
CA SER A 176 4.80 -14.36 -4.92
C SER A 176 3.94 -13.44 -4.06
N TYR A 177 4.43 -12.23 -3.80
CA TYR A 177 3.58 -11.16 -3.29
C TYR A 177 2.59 -10.76 -4.38
N VAL A 178 1.38 -10.39 -3.96
CA VAL A 178 0.29 -9.98 -4.86
C VAL A 178 -0.33 -8.72 -4.30
N MET A 179 -0.11 -7.61 -4.99
CA MET A 179 -0.82 -6.36 -4.75
C MET A 179 -1.94 -6.28 -5.80
N ALA A 180 -3.20 -6.06 -5.39
CA ALA A 180 -4.35 -6.17 -6.29
C ALA A 180 -5.37 -5.05 -6.10
N GLY A 181 -5.98 -4.64 -7.21
CA GLY A 181 -7.10 -3.73 -7.27
C GLY A 181 -6.75 -2.25 -7.32
N CYS A 182 -7.81 -1.44 -7.29
CA CYS A 182 -7.79 0.03 -7.25
C CYS A 182 -6.70 0.62 -6.37
N VAL A 183 -6.61 0.11 -5.14
CA VAL A 183 -5.75 0.65 -4.08
C VAL A 183 -4.58 -0.29 -3.76
N GLN A 184 -4.30 -1.25 -4.67
CA GLN A 184 -3.17 -2.18 -4.59
C GLN A 184 -3.08 -2.93 -3.25
N VAL A 185 -4.19 -3.49 -2.75
CA VAL A 185 -4.23 -4.27 -1.50
C VAL A 185 -3.25 -5.44 -1.54
N ASN A 186 -2.46 -5.64 -0.47
CA ASN A 186 -1.67 -6.85 -0.31
C ASN A 186 -2.59 -8.07 -0.07
N ALA A 187 -2.88 -8.78 -1.14
CA ALA A 187 -3.89 -9.83 -1.15
C ALA A 187 -3.47 -11.07 -0.36
N ARG A 188 -2.16 -11.32 -0.21
CA ARG A 188 -1.63 -12.42 0.61
C ARG A 188 -1.84 -12.19 2.11
N VAL A 189 -1.95 -10.93 2.53
CA VAL A 189 -2.16 -10.53 3.92
C VAL A 189 -3.65 -10.31 4.21
N HIS A 190 -4.34 -9.50 3.40
CA HIS A 190 -5.69 -9.02 3.71
C HIS A 190 -6.82 -9.74 2.98
N ALA A 191 -6.50 -10.56 1.97
CA ALA A 191 -7.47 -11.26 1.14
C ALA A 191 -7.14 -12.74 0.99
N ARG A 192 -6.61 -13.37 2.05
CA ARG A 192 -6.27 -14.79 2.01
C ARG A 192 -7.50 -15.61 1.58
N ASN A 193 -7.35 -16.40 0.53
CA ASN A 193 -8.39 -17.25 -0.08
C ASN A 193 -9.57 -16.48 -0.69
N SER A 194 -9.42 -15.19 -0.99
CA SER A 194 -10.44 -14.39 -1.67
C SER A 194 -9.79 -13.51 -2.73
N ASP A 195 -10.57 -13.15 -3.74
CA ASP A 195 -10.21 -12.22 -4.81
C ASP A 195 -10.93 -10.86 -4.67
N TRP A 196 -11.48 -10.58 -3.49
CA TRP A 196 -12.20 -9.34 -3.20
C TRP A 196 -11.43 -8.05 -3.55
N PRO A 197 -10.08 -7.97 -3.51
CA PRO A 197 -9.39 -6.75 -3.94
C PRO A 197 -9.63 -6.39 -5.41
N LEU A 198 -10.04 -7.34 -6.25
CA LEU A 198 -10.38 -7.10 -7.66
C LEU A 198 -11.79 -6.53 -7.87
N ASP A 199 -12.63 -6.49 -6.83
CA ASP A 199 -13.92 -5.77 -6.85
C ASP A 199 -13.65 -4.31 -6.44
N PRO A 200 -13.88 -3.32 -7.33
CA PRO A 200 -13.44 -1.94 -7.08
C PRO A 200 -14.12 -1.31 -5.87
N TRP A 201 -15.42 -1.53 -5.65
CA TRP A 201 -16.14 -0.96 -4.51
C TRP A 201 -15.68 -1.56 -3.18
N ARG A 202 -15.49 -2.89 -3.11
CA ARG A 202 -14.96 -3.51 -1.90
C ARG A 202 -13.48 -3.15 -1.65
N SER A 203 -12.70 -3.01 -2.71
CA SER A 203 -11.30 -2.55 -2.66
C SER A 203 -11.19 -1.12 -2.12
N ALA A 204 -12.00 -0.20 -2.66
CA ALA A 204 -12.02 1.20 -2.27
C ALA A 204 -12.56 1.39 -0.84
N ASP A 205 -13.66 0.71 -0.48
CA ASP A 205 -14.24 0.78 0.87
C ASP A 205 -13.25 0.29 1.94
N TRP A 206 -12.66 -0.89 1.73
CA TRP A 206 -11.63 -1.43 2.63
C TRP A 206 -10.44 -0.49 2.71
N GLY A 207 -10.01 0.03 1.55
CA GLY A 207 -8.88 0.93 1.46
C GLY A 207 -9.10 2.22 2.25
N ALA A 208 -10.21 2.91 2.03
CA ALA A 208 -10.51 4.15 2.73
C ALA A 208 -10.61 3.94 4.25
N GLY A 209 -11.21 2.82 4.69
CA GLY A 209 -11.23 2.46 6.11
C GLY A 209 -9.84 2.21 6.69
N TYR A 210 -8.96 1.53 5.95
CA TYR A 210 -7.58 1.29 6.36
C TYR A 210 -6.76 2.59 6.45
N LEU A 211 -6.95 3.51 5.51
CA LEU A 211 -6.29 4.83 5.53
C LEU A 211 -6.77 5.63 6.74
N ARG A 212 -8.08 5.60 6.99
CA ARG A 212 -8.69 6.30 8.11
C ARG A 212 -8.13 5.82 9.45
N GLN A 213 -7.97 4.51 9.63
CA GLN A 213 -7.35 3.95 10.83
C GLN A 213 -5.93 4.49 11.04
N HIS A 214 -5.13 4.59 9.98
CA HIS A 214 -3.79 5.18 10.08
C HIS A 214 -3.83 6.67 10.39
N TYR A 215 -4.76 7.43 9.82
CA TYR A 215 -4.97 8.83 10.18
C TYR A 215 -5.31 8.98 11.66
N GLU A 216 -6.22 8.16 12.19
CA GLU A 216 -6.58 8.16 13.61
C GLU A 216 -5.40 7.77 14.51
N THR A 217 -4.48 6.94 14.03
CA THR A 217 -3.28 6.54 14.77
C THR A 217 -2.20 7.63 14.79
N TYR A 218 -1.99 8.34 13.68
CA TYR A 218 -0.85 9.27 13.52
C TYR A 218 -1.23 10.76 13.52
N GLY A 219 -2.52 11.08 13.44
CA GLY A 219 -3.06 12.43 13.50
C GLY A 219 -2.92 13.27 12.23
N ASN A 220 -2.29 12.74 11.17
CA ASN A 220 -2.14 13.46 9.90
C ASN A 220 -2.11 12.51 8.67
N TRP A 221 -2.53 13.04 7.52
CA TRP A 221 -2.68 12.24 6.29
C TRP A 221 -1.34 11.83 5.67
N ALA A 222 -0.31 12.67 5.77
CA ALA A 222 1.02 12.34 5.26
C ALA A 222 1.59 11.09 5.93
N ASP A 223 1.53 11.00 7.27
CA ASP A 223 1.99 9.82 8.00
C ASP A 223 1.08 8.61 7.76
N ALA A 224 -0.22 8.82 7.61
CA ALA A 224 -1.13 7.74 7.22
C ALA A 224 -0.72 7.09 5.89
N ILE A 225 -0.40 7.91 4.88
CA ILE A 225 0.04 7.45 3.56
C ILE A 225 1.45 6.81 3.62
N ARG A 226 2.37 7.31 4.44
CA ARG A 226 3.69 6.68 4.63
C ARG A 226 3.56 5.25 5.16
N ARG A 227 2.53 4.97 5.95
CA ARG A 227 2.28 3.66 6.57
C ARG A 227 1.33 2.76 5.78
N TRP A 228 0.55 3.32 4.87
CA TRP A 228 -0.36 2.63 3.95
C TRP A 228 0.15 1.29 3.40
N ASN A 229 1.34 1.28 2.77
CA ASN A 229 1.94 0.07 2.19
C ASN A 229 3.06 -0.54 3.05
N GLY A 230 3.20 -0.11 4.32
CA GLY A 230 4.26 -0.56 5.22
C GLY A 230 5.68 -0.09 4.85
N ALA A 231 5.84 0.74 3.81
CA ALA A 231 7.16 1.16 3.31
C ALA A 231 7.85 2.22 4.19
N GLY A 232 7.08 3.01 4.96
CA GLY A 232 7.61 3.96 5.94
C GLY A 232 8.46 5.09 5.34
N ASN A 233 8.27 5.42 4.07
CA ASN A 233 9.04 6.47 3.37
C ASN A 233 8.15 7.36 2.49
N ASP A 234 8.72 8.47 2.01
CA ASP A 234 7.98 9.51 1.27
C ASP A 234 7.65 9.18 -0.18
N LYS A 235 8.11 8.04 -0.75
CA LYS A 235 7.93 7.78 -2.19
C LYS A 235 6.46 7.75 -2.60
N LEU A 236 5.60 7.11 -1.81
CA LEU A 236 4.17 7.11 -2.08
C LEU A 236 3.56 8.48 -1.81
N ALA A 237 3.84 9.08 -0.66
CA ALA A 237 3.34 10.40 -0.28
C ALA A 237 3.64 11.48 -1.35
N CYS A 238 4.85 11.48 -1.93
CA CYS A 238 5.20 12.38 -3.02
C CYS A 238 4.42 12.14 -4.31
N ARG A 239 4.16 10.87 -4.66
CA ARG A 239 3.31 10.57 -5.83
C ARG A 239 1.88 11.01 -5.57
N VAL A 240 1.35 10.75 -4.38
CA VAL A 240 -0.02 11.16 -3.99
C VAL A 240 -0.13 12.67 -3.97
N GLN A 241 0.81 13.40 -3.38
CA GLN A 241 0.82 14.87 -3.38
C GLN A 241 0.79 15.43 -4.81
N ALA A 242 1.60 14.89 -5.73
CA ALA A 242 1.61 15.31 -7.11
C ALA A 242 0.28 15.03 -7.85
N LYS A 243 -0.40 13.93 -7.51
CA LYS A 243 -1.71 13.56 -8.08
C LYS A 243 -2.85 14.35 -7.44
N LEU A 244 -2.72 14.72 -6.16
CA LEU A 244 -3.69 15.54 -5.44
C LEU A 244 -3.81 16.95 -6.02
N GLN A 245 -2.70 17.53 -6.48
CA GLN A 245 -2.72 18.79 -7.24
C GLN A 245 -3.58 18.75 -8.52
N VAL A 246 -3.97 17.55 -8.99
CA VAL A 246 -4.89 17.37 -10.11
C VAL A 246 -6.30 17.13 -9.61
N THR A 247 -6.47 16.24 -8.62
CA THR A 247 -7.79 15.80 -8.17
C THR A 247 -8.47 16.79 -7.23
N ASN A 248 -7.68 17.60 -6.52
CA ASN A 248 -8.13 18.69 -5.66
C ASN A 248 -7.00 19.74 -5.52
N PRO A 249 -6.89 20.70 -6.46
CA PRO A 249 -5.79 21.67 -6.50
C PRO A 249 -5.76 22.64 -5.30
N ASP A 250 -6.89 22.82 -4.61
CA ASP A 250 -7.03 23.72 -3.47
C ASP A 250 -6.72 23.02 -2.12
N SER A 251 -6.45 21.71 -2.14
CA SER A 251 -6.17 20.93 -0.93
C SER A 251 -4.77 21.19 -0.36
N ASP A 252 -4.70 21.47 0.94
CA ASP A 252 -3.48 21.64 1.74
C ASP A 252 -3.06 20.38 2.52
N VAL A 253 -3.82 19.27 2.41
CA VAL A 253 -3.70 18.09 3.30
C VAL A 253 -2.33 17.39 3.27
N LEU A 254 -1.49 17.67 2.27
CA LEU A 254 -0.14 17.09 2.11
C LEU A 254 0.97 18.14 1.95
N ASP A 255 0.74 19.39 2.33
CA ASP A 255 1.74 20.48 2.20
C ASP A 255 2.99 20.24 3.07
N ASN A 256 2.86 19.43 4.12
CA ASN A 256 3.98 19.04 4.97
C ASN A 256 4.90 17.97 4.35
N VAL A 257 4.55 17.40 3.18
CA VAL A 257 5.38 16.43 2.46
C VAL A 257 6.37 17.17 1.56
N ARG A 258 7.67 16.93 1.78
CA ARG A 258 8.75 17.57 1.01
C ARG A 258 9.20 16.68 -0.14
N CYS A 259 8.93 17.11 -1.37
CA CYS A 259 9.19 16.33 -2.57
C CYS A 259 10.00 17.14 -3.59
N GLY A 260 10.83 16.44 -4.40
CA GLY A 260 11.65 17.10 -5.43
C GLY A 260 10.84 17.54 -6.65
N ASN A 261 11.05 18.77 -7.12
CA ASN A 261 10.21 19.47 -8.12
C ASN A 261 10.04 18.72 -9.47
N THR A 262 11.10 18.12 -10.02
CA THR A 262 11.04 17.50 -11.35
C THR A 262 10.24 16.19 -11.36
N ALA A 263 10.33 15.40 -10.28
CA ALA A 263 9.56 14.17 -10.12
C ALA A 263 8.06 14.48 -10.00
N ILE A 264 7.70 15.51 -9.22
CA ILE A 264 6.30 15.96 -9.06
C ILE A 264 5.67 16.32 -10.41
N ALA A 265 6.36 17.09 -11.26
CA ALA A 265 5.78 17.55 -12.53
C ALA A 265 5.43 16.39 -13.48
N ARG A 266 6.28 15.35 -13.53
CA ARG A 266 5.99 14.14 -14.32
C ARG A 266 4.79 13.39 -13.75
N GLU A 267 4.78 13.19 -12.45
CA GLU A 267 3.69 12.48 -11.78
C GLU A 267 2.37 13.23 -11.96
N ARG A 268 2.34 14.54 -11.81
CA ARG A 268 1.13 15.36 -12.02
C ARG A 268 0.56 15.20 -13.42
N ARG A 269 1.39 15.32 -14.47
CA ARG A 269 0.93 15.13 -15.87
C ARG A 269 0.39 13.73 -16.13
N ASN A 270 1.07 12.70 -15.61
CA ASN A 270 0.59 11.34 -15.71
C ASN A 270 -0.75 11.15 -14.98
N GLY A 271 -0.95 11.84 -13.85
CA GLY A 271 -2.21 11.86 -13.12
C GLY A 271 -3.36 12.44 -13.93
N ALA A 272 -3.16 13.64 -14.48
CA ALA A 272 -4.14 14.32 -15.31
C ALA A 272 -4.59 13.44 -16.49
N ALA A 273 -3.65 12.85 -17.23
CA ALA A 273 -3.99 11.99 -18.36
C ALA A 273 -4.79 10.74 -17.95
N LEU A 274 -4.47 10.11 -16.81
CA LEU A 274 -5.19 8.91 -16.35
C LEU A 274 -6.56 9.25 -15.76
N LEU A 275 -6.70 10.41 -15.12
CA LEU A 275 -7.97 10.92 -14.63
C LEU A 275 -8.91 11.24 -15.79
N GLU A 276 -8.43 11.97 -16.80
CA GLU A 276 -9.19 12.29 -18.02
C GLU A 276 -9.72 11.03 -18.71
N ILE A 277 -8.88 9.98 -18.84
CA ILE A 277 -9.31 8.69 -19.42
C ILE A 277 -10.39 8.03 -18.56
N ALA A 278 -10.31 8.14 -17.24
CA ALA A 278 -11.28 7.53 -16.34
C ALA A 278 -12.63 8.26 -16.39
N GLU A 279 -12.62 9.59 -16.41
CA GLU A 279 -13.81 10.45 -16.46
C GLU A 279 -14.52 10.38 -17.81
N ALA A 280 -13.79 10.20 -18.91
CA ALA A 280 -14.38 10.03 -20.24
C ALA A 280 -15.21 8.73 -20.40
N ALA A 281 -15.14 7.82 -19.41
CA ALA A 281 -15.83 6.54 -19.41
C ALA A 281 -16.85 6.39 -18.25
N GLU A 282 -17.13 7.46 -17.50
CA GLU A 282 -18.22 7.55 -16.50
C GLU A 282 -19.57 7.89 -17.14
#